data_AF-A0A804R5D2-F1
#
_entry.id   AF-A0A804R5D2-F1
#
_cell.length_a   1.000
_cell.length_b   1.000
_cell.length_c   1.000
_cell.angle_alpha   90.00
_cell.angle_beta   90.00
_cell.angle_gamma   90.00
#
_symmetry.space_group_name_H-M   'P 1'
#
loop_
_entity.id
_entity.type
_entity.pdbx_description
1 polymer ?
#
loop_
_entity_poly.entity_id
_entity_poly.type
_entity_poly.pdbx_seq_one_letter_code
_entity_poly.pdbx_strand_id
1 'polypeptide(L)'
;MKNFHEIKLPYSTRCAILAAVLLVTTCLMILAFVILPDREMLPPPLVSDDHGGGNLSCNIFKGEWVPDPGAPRYTTETCPVIHGHYDCMRYGRPDLGFVRWRWRPEGCELPRFDAARFLRATRGKSMAFVGDSLARNQ
;
A
#
# COMPACT_ATOMS: atom_id res chain seq x y z
N MET A 1 -64.42 13.49 28.98
CA MET A 1 -63.39 13.63 27.92
C MET A 1 -62.03 13.70 28.62
N LYS A 2 -61.18 12.68 28.49
CA LYS A 2 -59.86 12.66 29.15
C LYS A 2 -58.91 13.55 28.36
N ASN A 3 -58.57 14.71 28.92
CA ASN A 3 -57.57 15.61 28.35
C ASN A 3 -56.22 14.90 28.35
N PHE A 4 -55.68 14.64 27.15
CA PHE A 4 -54.28 14.24 26.99
C PHE A 4 -53.42 15.46 27.33
N HIS A 5 -52.86 15.47 28.54
CA HIS A 5 -51.78 16.38 28.88
C HIS A 5 -50.59 16.04 27.99
N GLU A 6 -50.26 16.93 27.04
CA GLU A 6 -48.93 16.96 26.45
C GLU A 6 -47.91 17.13 27.58
N ILE A 7 -47.18 16.06 27.88
CA ILE A 7 -46.03 16.12 28.78
C ILE A 7 -44.93 16.88 28.02
N LYS A 8 -44.90 18.20 28.15
CA LYS A 8 -43.81 19.03 27.63
C LYS A 8 -42.59 18.77 28.51
N LEU A 9 -41.68 17.92 28.02
CA LEU A 9 -40.40 17.68 28.68
C LEU A 9 -39.66 19.01 28.92
N PRO A 10 -39.12 19.25 30.12
CA PRO A 10 -38.42 20.48 30.47
C PRO A 10 -37.23 20.71 29.55
N TYR A 11 -36.94 21.97 29.23
CA TYR A 11 -35.88 22.36 28.29
C TYR A 11 -34.53 21.68 28.56
N SER A 12 -34.16 21.53 29.83
CA SER A 12 -32.96 20.79 30.26
C SER A 12 -32.93 19.33 29.77
N THR A 13 -34.05 18.60 29.89
CA THR A 13 -34.15 17.23 29.37
C THR A 13 -34.13 17.16 27.84
N ARG A 14 -34.71 18.15 27.14
CA ARG A 14 -34.60 18.24 25.67
C ARG A 14 -33.16 18.46 25.22
N CYS A 15 -32.43 19.35 25.89
CA CYS A 15 -31.00 19.56 25.63
C CYS A 15 -30.17 18.31 25.92
N ALA A 16 -30.44 17.60 27.01
CA ALA A 16 -29.74 16.36 27.34
C ALA A 16 -29.99 15.26 26.29
N ILE A 17 -31.23 15.10 25.82
CA ILE A 17 -31.57 14.15 24.75
C ILE A 17 -30.86 14.53 23.45
N LEU A 18 -30.88 15.82 23.06
CA LEU A 18 -30.19 16.28 21.85
C LEU A 18 -28.67 16.04 21.94
N ALA A 19 -28.04 16.35 23.08
CA ALA A 19 -26.63 16.12 23.30
C ALA A 19 -26.29 14.61 23.24
N ALA A 20 -27.12 13.76 23.85
CA ALA A 20 -26.95 12.32 23.79
C ALA A 20 -27.10 11.78 22.36
N VAL A 21 -28.09 12.24 21.60
CA VAL A 21 -28.29 11.85 20.20
C VAL A 21 -27.10 12.29 19.34
N LEU A 22 -26.59 13.51 19.52
CA LEU A 22 -25.40 14.00 18.82
C LEU A 22 -24.16 13.16 19.16
N LEU A 23 -23.97 12.81 20.43
CA LEU A 23 -22.86 11.95 20.85
C LEU A 23 -22.97 10.54 20.25
N VAL A 24 -24.16 9.95 20.25
CA VAL A 24 -24.37 8.62 19.67
C VAL A 24 -24.16 8.63 18.16
N THR A 25 -24.69 9.61 17.42
CA THR A 25 -24.52 9.69 15.97
C THR A 25 -23.08 9.97 15.57
N THR A 26 -22.38 10.86 16.27
CA THR A 26 -20.95 11.11 16.04
C THR A 26 -20.11 9.86 16.32
N CYS A 27 -20.40 9.14 17.41
CA CYS A 27 -19.74 7.89 17.73
C CYS A 27 -20.00 6.80 16.66
N LEU A 28 -21.24 6.67 16.19
CA LEU A 28 -21.59 5.75 15.09
C LEU A 28 -20.92 6.14 13.77
N MET A 29 -20.80 7.43 13.45
CA MET A 29 -20.09 7.90 12.25
C MET A 29 -18.59 7.63 12.33
N ILE A 30 -17.95 7.83 13.49
CA ILE A 30 -16.54 7.49 13.71
C ILE A 30 -16.34 5.97 13.61
N LEU A 31 -17.22 5.18 14.24
CA LEU A 31 -17.17 3.73 14.12
C LEU A 31 -17.35 3.27 12.68
N ALA A 32 -18.29 3.86 11.93
CA ALA A 32 -18.45 3.57 10.51
C ALA A 32 -17.18 3.93 9.71
N PHE A 33 -16.55 5.08 9.98
CA PHE A 33 -15.32 5.48 9.29
C PHE A 33 -14.11 4.59 9.63
N VAL A 34 -14.03 4.06 10.85
CA VAL A 34 -12.95 3.15 11.28
C VAL A 34 -13.21 1.71 10.82
N ILE A 35 -14.47 1.26 10.81
CA ILE A 35 -14.85 -0.12 10.52
C ILE A 35 -15.13 -0.35 9.03
N LEU A 36 -15.66 0.62 8.29
CA LEU A 36 -15.72 0.47 6.84
C LEU A 36 -14.29 0.49 6.31
N PRO A 37 -13.79 -0.62 5.74
CA PRO A 37 -12.58 -0.54 4.94
C PRO A 37 -12.90 0.43 3.81
N ASP A 38 -11.95 1.31 3.45
CA ASP A 38 -12.04 2.15 2.25
C ASP A 38 -12.63 1.30 1.11
N ARG A 39 -13.93 1.48 0.86
CA ARG A 39 -14.66 0.79 -0.18
C ARG A 39 -14.25 1.54 -1.43
N GLU A 40 -13.60 0.82 -2.34
CA GLU A 40 -12.96 1.32 -3.56
C GLU A 40 -11.54 1.84 -3.31
N MET A 41 -10.52 1.23 -3.88
CA MET A 41 -10.37 1.04 -5.32
C MET A 41 -9.95 -0.41 -5.56
N LEU A 42 -10.74 -1.14 -6.35
CA LEU A 42 -10.21 -2.28 -7.08
C LEU A 42 -8.85 -1.81 -7.63
N PRO A 43 -7.70 -2.44 -7.31
CA PRO A 43 -6.46 -2.02 -7.95
C PRO A 43 -6.77 -2.00 -9.45
N PRO A 44 -6.45 -0.91 -10.18
CA PRO A 44 -6.68 -0.90 -11.61
C PRO A 44 -6.15 -2.23 -12.11
N PRO A 45 -6.95 -2.98 -12.93
CA PRO A 45 -6.57 -4.31 -13.38
C PRO A 45 -5.11 -4.20 -13.76
N LEU A 46 -4.26 -5.12 -13.29
CA LEU A 46 -2.84 -5.09 -13.63
C LEU A 46 -2.77 -4.82 -15.12
N VAL A 47 -2.49 -3.57 -15.49
CA VAL A 47 -2.49 -3.15 -16.88
C VAL A 47 -1.21 -3.80 -17.37
N SER A 48 -1.36 -5.03 -17.85
CA SER A 48 -0.51 -5.57 -18.88
C SER A 48 -0.63 -4.55 -19.99
N ASP A 49 0.33 -3.65 -20.01
CA ASP A 49 0.51 -2.66 -21.03
C ASP A 49 0.80 -3.44 -22.31
N ASP A 50 -0.27 -3.83 -23.00
CA ASP A 50 -0.24 -4.49 -24.30
C ASP A 50 0.05 -3.42 -25.35
N HIS A 51 1.28 -2.90 -25.31
CA HIS A 51 1.82 -2.08 -26.39
C HIS A 51 2.34 -3.01 -27.49
N GLY A 52 1.40 -3.50 -28.30
CA GLY A 52 1.55 -3.75 -29.73
C GLY A 52 2.81 -4.48 -30.20
N GLY A 53 2.72 -5.79 -30.36
CA GLY A 53 3.76 -6.57 -31.05
C GLY A 53 3.61 -8.08 -30.99
N GLY A 54 2.46 -8.61 -31.43
CA GLY A 54 2.29 -10.00 -31.88
C GLY A 54 2.70 -11.12 -30.92
N ASN A 55 1.75 -11.63 -30.13
CA ASN A 55 1.72 -13.01 -29.60
C ASN A 55 3.03 -13.58 -28.99
N LEU A 56 3.96 -12.75 -28.51
CA LEU A 56 5.07 -13.18 -27.67
C LEU A 56 4.59 -13.14 -26.22
N SER A 57 4.42 -14.32 -25.64
CA SER A 57 4.23 -14.46 -24.20
C SER A 57 5.38 -13.77 -23.46
N CYS A 58 5.08 -12.72 -22.70
CA CYS A 58 6.04 -12.03 -21.82
C CYS A 58 6.58 -13.02 -20.78
N ASN A 59 7.78 -13.55 -21.02
CA ASN A 59 8.45 -14.43 -20.08
C ASN A 59 9.34 -13.61 -19.16
N ILE A 60 8.82 -13.25 -17.98
CA ILE A 60 9.54 -12.42 -17.00
C ILE A 60 10.85 -13.04 -16.49
N PHE A 61 11.07 -14.34 -16.71
CA PHE A 61 12.28 -15.06 -16.28
C PHE A 61 13.36 -15.14 -17.37
N LYS A 62 13.06 -14.76 -18.61
CA LYS A 62 14.02 -14.73 -19.72
C LYS A 62 14.21 -13.28 -20.18
N GLY A 63 15.46 -12.86 -20.37
CA GLY A 63 15.78 -11.46 -20.63
C GLY A 63 17.25 -11.15 -20.40
N GLU A 64 17.54 -9.89 -20.18
CA GLU A 64 18.91 -9.41 -19.97
C GLU A 64 18.97 -8.30 -18.91
N TRP A 65 20.15 -8.14 -18.33
CA TRP A 65 20.44 -6.99 -17.46
C TRP A 65 20.80 -5.78 -18.31
N VAL A 66 20.13 -4.66 -18.09
CA VAL A 66 20.40 -3.39 -18.76
C VAL A 66 20.66 -2.27 -17.74
N PRO A 67 21.45 -1.25 -18.09
CA PRO A 67 21.62 -0.08 -17.23
C PRO A 67 20.26 0.61 -16.93
N ASP A 68 20.03 0.94 -15.66
CA ASP A 68 18.83 1.67 -15.21
C ASP A 68 19.17 3.13 -14.91
N PRO A 69 18.70 4.09 -15.75
CA PRO A 69 18.91 5.51 -15.48
C PRO A 69 18.13 6.02 -14.25
N GLY A 70 17.15 5.27 -13.75
CA GLY A 70 16.38 5.61 -12.54
C GLY A 70 16.94 5.04 -11.24
N ALA A 71 18.09 4.38 -11.29
CA ALA A 71 18.70 3.72 -10.14
C ALA A 71 19.65 4.64 -9.33
N PRO A 72 19.91 4.32 -8.03
CA PRO A 72 19.30 3.25 -7.25
C PRO A 72 17.89 3.59 -6.76
N ARG A 73 17.01 2.60 -6.59
CA ARG A 73 15.65 2.83 -6.07
C ARG A 73 15.61 3.19 -4.59
N TYR A 74 16.57 2.68 -3.83
CA TYR A 74 16.77 3.01 -2.43
C TYR A 74 18.27 2.93 -2.12
N THR A 75 18.69 3.63 -1.08
CA THR A 75 20.06 3.62 -0.57
C THR A 75 20.02 3.30 0.92
N THR A 76 21.20 3.12 1.51
CA THR A 76 21.35 2.98 2.97
C THR A 76 20.72 4.15 3.73
N GLU A 77 20.77 5.35 3.16
CA GLU A 77 20.18 6.56 3.76
C GLU A 77 18.65 6.57 3.69
N THR A 78 18.06 6.07 2.59
CA THR A 78 16.60 6.06 2.43
C THR A 78 15.92 4.84 3.04
N CYS A 79 16.68 3.79 3.37
CA CYS A 79 16.16 2.55 3.94
C CYS A 79 17.02 2.11 5.15
N PRO A 80 16.74 2.62 6.37
CA PRO A 80 17.57 2.36 7.56
C PRO A 80 17.40 0.94 8.12
N VAL A 81 16.54 0.11 7.52
CA VAL A 81 16.24 -1.26 7.95
C VAL A 81 17.03 -2.33 7.19
N ILE A 82 17.88 -1.94 6.23
CA ILE A 82 18.78 -2.88 5.56
C ILE A 82 19.71 -3.49 6.62
N HIS A 83 19.72 -4.82 6.72
CA HIS A 83 20.64 -5.49 7.64
C HIS A 83 22.09 -5.24 7.21
N GLY A 84 22.96 -4.99 8.20
CA GLY A 84 24.36 -4.64 7.93
C GLY A 84 25.11 -5.66 7.06
N HIS A 85 24.78 -6.96 7.16
CA HIS A 85 25.38 -8.00 6.30
C HIS A 85 25.12 -7.80 4.79
N TYR A 86 24.12 -7.00 4.42
CA TYR A 86 23.74 -6.73 3.03
C TYR A 86 24.08 -5.28 2.59
N ASP A 87 24.58 -4.45 3.50
CA ASP A 87 24.84 -3.03 3.28
C ASP A 87 26.26 -2.77 2.76
N CYS A 88 26.55 -3.24 1.54
CA CYS A 88 27.89 -3.14 0.97
C CYS A 88 28.40 -1.69 0.88
N MET A 89 27.51 -0.72 0.66
CA MET A 89 27.86 0.70 0.56
C MET A 89 28.39 1.23 1.89
N ARG A 90 27.72 0.92 3.00
CA ARG A 90 28.18 1.29 4.34
C ARG A 90 29.51 0.65 4.73
N TYR A 91 29.75 -0.58 4.30
CA TYR A 91 30.97 -1.34 4.63
C TYR A 91 32.10 -1.15 3.60
N GLY A 92 32.12 -0.02 2.90
CA GLY A 92 33.31 0.46 2.19
C GLY A 92 33.46 -0.06 0.77
N ARG A 93 32.40 -0.59 0.15
CA ARG A 93 32.46 -0.92 -1.28
C ARG A 93 32.55 0.36 -2.12
N PRO A 94 33.63 0.57 -2.91
CA PRO A 94 33.84 1.84 -3.61
C PRO A 94 33.08 1.93 -4.93
N ASP A 95 32.82 0.80 -5.59
CA ASP A 95 32.10 0.75 -6.86
C ASP A 95 30.58 0.67 -6.63
N LEU A 96 29.83 1.63 -7.17
CA LEU A 96 28.36 1.67 -7.13
C LEU A 96 27.71 1.23 -8.45
N GLY A 97 28.48 0.63 -9.36
CA GLY A 97 27.96 0.16 -10.64
C GLY A 97 26.91 -0.94 -10.49
N PHE A 98 27.02 -1.76 -9.44
CA PHE A 98 26.14 -2.90 -9.22
C PHE A 98 24.67 -2.50 -8.93
N VAL A 99 24.43 -1.32 -8.35
CA VAL A 99 23.06 -0.85 -8.07
C VAL A 99 22.37 -0.24 -9.30
N ARG A 100 23.09 -0.06 -10.42
CA ARG A 100 22.61 0.66 -11.62
C ARG A 100 22.08 -0.27 -12.71
N TRP A 101 21.66 -1.48 -12.36
CA TRP A 101 21.14 -2.47 -13.29
C TRP A 101 19.67 -2.76 -13.03
N ARG A 102 18.89 -2.96 -14.09
CA ARG A 102 17.54 -3.53 -14.03
C ARG A 102 17.44 -4.74 -14.93
N TRP A 103 16.59 -5.68 -14.55
CA TRP A 103 16.22 -6.80 -15.39
C TRP A 103 15.21 -6.32 -16.45
N ARG A 104 15.46 -6.64 -17.73
CA ARG A 104 14.54 -6.41 -18.84
C ARG A 104 14.15 -7.76 -19.44
N PRO A 105 12.89 -8.22 -19.23
CA PRO A 105 12.40 -9.42 -19.86
C PRO A 105 12.38 -9.36 -21.39
N GLU A 106 12.39 -10.53 -22.02
CA GLU A 106 12.16 -10.69 -23.44
C GLU A 106 10.66 -10.61 -23.74
N GLY A 107 10.28 -9.76 -24.70
CA GLY A 107 8.90 -9.61 -25.15
C GLY A 107 8.03 -8.66 -24.33
N CYS A 108 8.57 -7.97 -23.31
CA CYS A 108 7.84 -6.97 -22.54
C CYS A 108 8.77 -6.06 -21.72
N GLU A 109 8.24 -4.90 -21.30
CA GLU A 109 8.89 -4.04 -20.31
C GLU A 109 8.20 -4.18 -18.95
N LEU A 110 8.99 -4.32 -17.88
CA LEU A 110 8.43 -4.37 -16.54
C LEU A 110 8.01 -2.96 -16.10
N PRO A 111 6.80 -2.80 -15.53
CA PRO A 111 6.39 -1.52 -14.98
C PRO A 111 7.34 -1.12 -13.85
N ARG A 112 7.63 0.17 -13.73
CA ARG A 112 8.39 0.67 -12.59
C ARG A 112 7.62 0.37 -11.30
N PHE A 113 8.33 -0.15 -10.30
CA PHE A 113 7.76 -0.36 -8.97
C PHE A 113 7.21 0.95 -8.40
N ASP A 114 5.94 0.92 -8.01
CA ASP A 114 5.22 1.98 -7.33
C ASP A 114 4.86 1.49 -5.92
N ALA A 115 5.58 1.99 -4.92
CA ALA A 115 5.41 1.59 -3.53
C ALA A 115 4.01 1.95 -2.99
N ALA A 116 3.44 3.08 -3.41
CA ALA A 116 2.11 3.49 -2.96
C ALA A 116 1.02 2.61 -3.58
N ARG A 117 1.18 2.18 -4.83
CA ARG A 117 0.29 1.19 -5.44
C ARG A 117 0.41 -0.17 -4.75
N PHE A 118 1.63 -0.64 -4.47
CA PHE A 118 1.86 -1.89 -3.75
C PHE A 118 1.19 -1.88 -2.37
N LEU A 119 1.46 -0.86 -1.55
CA LEU A 119 0.91 -0.75 -0.19
C LEU A 119 -0.62 -0.64 -0.17
N ARG A 120 -1.21 0.01 -1.18
CA ARG A 120 -2.68 0.00 -1.36
C ARG A 120 -3.20 -1.40 -1.66
N ALA A 121 -2.54 -2.13 -2.57
CA ALA A 121 -2.94 -3.49 -2.95
C ALA A 121 -2.78 -4.52 -1.82
N THR A 122 -1.84 -4.29 -0.88
CA THR A 122 -1.58 -5.16 0.27
C THR A 122 -2.22 -4.66 1.57
N ARG A 123 -3.02 -3.59 1.54
CA ARG A 123 -3.69 -3.07 2.74
C ARG A 123 -4.60 -4.11 3.36
N GLY A 124 -4.50 -4.29 4.68
CA GLY A 124 -5.27 -5.29 5.44
C GLY A 124 -4.85 -6.74 5.19
N LYS A 125 -3.72 -6.97 4.52
CA LYS A 125 -3.16 -8.30 4.27
C LYS A 125 -1.82 -8.44 4.99
N SER A 126 -1.50 -9.68 5.39
CA SER A 126 -0.18 -10.03 5.90
C SER A 126 0.66 -10.66 4.78
N MET A 127 1.92 -10.26 4.69
CA MET A 127 2.92 -10.86 3.81
C MET A 127 4.04 -11.42 4.67
N ALA A 128 4.45 -12.65 4.40
CA ALA A 128 5.56 -13.32 5.08
C ALA A 128 6.46 -14.00 4.06
N PHE A 129 7.77 -13.90 4.29
CA PHE A 129 8.78 -14.63 3.53
C PHE A 129 9.20 -15.85 4.35
N VAL A 130 9.12 -17.03 3.76
CA VAL A 130 9.44 -18.30 4.42
C VAL A 130 10.57 -18.98 3.65
N GLY A 131 11.69 -19.19 4.32
CA GLY A 131 12.83 -19.88 3.72
C GLY A 131 14.10 -19.73 4.54
N ASP A 132 15.24 -19.88 3.87
CA ASP A 132 16.57 -19.79 4.45
C ASP A 132 17.09 -18.34 4.50
N SER A 133 18.40 -18.19 4.65
CA SER A 133 19.06 -16.89 4.68
C SER A 133 18.93 -16.10 3.37
N LEU A 134 18.65 -16.75 2.24
CA LEU A 134 18.40 -16.08 0.96
C LEU A 134 16.97 -15.56 0.90
N ALA A 135 15.99 -16.32 1.40
CA ALA A 135 14.60 -15.84 1.48
C ALA A 135 14.46 -14.62 2.40
N ARG A 136 15.27 -14.52 3.46
CA ARG A 136 15.35 -13.33 4.32
C ARG A 136 15.91 -12.08 3.61
N ASN A 137 16.65 -12.26 2.51
CA ASN A 137 17.29 -11.17 1.77
C ASN A 137 16.47 -10.68 0.55
N GLN A 138 15.24 -11.19 0.36
CA GLN A 138 14.29 -10.72 -0.65
C GLN A 138 13.34 -9.68 -0.04
#